data_AF-A0A0R2RVK8-F1
#
_entry.id   AF-A0A0R2RVK8-F1
#
_cell.length_a   1.000
_cell.length_b   1.000
_cell.length_c   1.000
_cell.angle_alpha   90.00
_cell.angle_beta   90.00
_cell.angle_gamma   90.00
#
_symmetry.space_group_name_H-M   'P 1'
#
loop_
_entity.id
_entity.type
_entity.pdbx_description
1 polymer ?
#
loop_
_entity_poly.entity_id
_entity_poly.type
_entity_poly.pdbx_seq_one_letter_code
_entity_poly.pdbx_strand_id
1 'polypeptide(L)'
;MIKFTLIKRLKTNNRFNYTPRYYQGKPDMDHTKPTTKMDHYVDVLNQNDFAGHWQQARTKHRNRGNSSWNKTVVILIALFTFFALWIIDFDLSIFYR
;
A
#
# COMPACT_ATOMS: atom_id res chain seq x y z
N MET A 1 8.74 5.58 -17.16
CA MET A 1 9.43 4.32 -16.79
C MET A 1 8.70 3.17 -17.47
N ILE A 2 9.24 2.67 -18.59
CA ILE A 2 8.60 1.65 -19.42
C ILE A 2 8.84 0.29 -18.76
N LYS A 3 7.76 -0.42 -18.39
CA LYS A 3 7.85 -1.76 -17.81
C LYS A 3 7.85 -2.79 -18.93
N PHE A 4 9.04 -3.19 -19.37
CA PHE A 4 9.17 -4.41 -20.18
C PHE A 4 8.79 -5.60 -19.31
N THR A 5 7.83 -6.40 -19.76
CA THR A 5 7.46 -7.67 -19.13
C THR A 5 7.54 -8.73 -20.21
N LEU A 6 8.51 -9.64 -20.07
CA LEU A 6 8.74 -10.74 -21.03
C LEU A 6 7.63 -11.80 -21.02
N ILE A 7 6.83 -11.87 -19.95
CA ILE A 7 5.80 -12.90 -19.78
C ILE A 7 4.43 -12.25 -20.00
N LYS A 8 3.76 -12.61 -21.09
CA LYS A 8 2.38 -12.19 -21.36
C LYS A 8 1.49 -12.66 -20.21
N ARG A 9 1.01 -11.72 -19.39
CA ARG A 9 0.15 -12.03 -18.26
C ARG A 9 -1.17 -12.59 -18.78
N LEU A 10 -1.62 -13.70 -18.19
CA LEU A 10 -2.94 -14.24 -18.47
C LEU A 10 -4.01 -13.22 -18.06
N LYS A 11 -5.08 -13.14 -18.86
CA LYS A 11 -6.25 -12.34 -18.54
C LYS A 11 -6.83 -12.84 -17.21
N THR A 12 -7.06 -11.94 -16.27
CA THR A 12 -7.71 -12.29 -15.00
C THR A 12 -9.19 -12.57 -15.22
N ASN A 13 -9.80 -13.36 -14.34
CA ASN A 13 -11.25 -13.55 -14.36
C ASN A 13 -11.98 -12.19 -14.22
N ASN A 14 -13.08 -12.02 -14.94
CA ASN A 14 -13.96 -10.86 -14.76
C ASN A 14 -14.63 -11.02 -13.38
N ARG A 15 -14.64 -9.95 -12.59
CA ARG A 15 -15.37 -9.96 -11.31
C ARG A 15 -16.82 -9.58 -11.55
N PHE A 16 -17.74 -10.30 -10.92
CA PHE A 16 -19.15 -9.97 -10.94
C PHE A 16 -19.55 -9.45 -9.56
N ASN A 17 -20.20 -8.29 -9.51
CA ASN A 17 -20.74 -7.71 -8.28
C ASN A 17 -22.05 -8.42 -7.91
N TYR A 18 -21.97 -9.61 -7.32
CA TYR A 18 -23.15 -10.35 -6.85
C TYR A 18 -23.59 -9.85 -5.46
N THR A 19 -24.88 -9.62 -5.29
CA THR A 19 -25.51 -9.37 -4.00
C THR A 19 -26.44 -10.53 -3.69
N PRO A 20 -26.24 -11.28 -2.58
CA PRO A 20 -27.16 -12.33 -2.16
C PRO A 20 -28.58 -11.79 -1.97
N ARG A 21 -29.58 -12.61 -2.30
CA ARG A 21 -31.00 -12.20 -2.27
C ARG A 21 -31.46 -11.61 -0.93
N TYR A 22 -30.94 -12.10 0.20
CA TYR A 22 -31.31 -11.66 1.54
C TYR A 22 -30.32 -10.65 2.16
N TYR A 23 -29.35 -10.17 1.39
CA TYR A 23 -28.38 -9.19 1.85
C TYR A 23 -28.84 -7.80 1.41
N GLN A 24 -28.91 -6.87 2.36
CA GLN A 24 -29.08 -5.45 2.07
C GLN A 24 -27.84 -5.03 1.27
N GLY A 25 -28.00 -4.73 -0.02
CA GLY A 25 -26.91 -4.53 -0.96
C GLY A 25 -26.08 -3.28 -0.70
N LYS A 26 -25.75 -2.55 -1.78
CA LYS A 26 -25.08 -1.25 -1.61
C LYS A 26 -25.94 -0.38 -0.69
N PRO A 27 -25.36 0.28 0.33
CA PRO A 27 -26.12 1.20 1.16
C PRO A 27 -26.76 2.24 0.24
N ASP A 28 -28.03 2.56 0.49
CA ASP A 28 -28.71 3.62 -0.25
C ASP A 28 -27.85 4.87 -0.19
N MET A 29 -27.60 5.46 -1.37
CA MET A 29 -26.83 6.70 -1.47
C MET A 29 -27.50 7.72 -0.56
N ASP A 30 -26.77 8.27 0.40
CA ASP A 30 -27.28 9.23 1.37
C ASP A 30 -28.04 10.37 0.67
N HIS A 31 -29.38 10.28 0.67
CA HIS A 31 -30.26 11.21 -0.04
C HIS A 31 -30.21 12.63 0.52
N THR A 32 -29.53 12.84 1.65
CA THR A 32 -29.34 14.16 2.26
C THR A 32 -28.22 14.96 1.61
N LYS A 33 -27.39 14.34 0.74
CA LYS A 33 -26.30 15.01 0.03
C LYS A 33 -26.64 15.19 -1.45
N PRO A 34 -26.40 16.38 -2.04
CA PRO A 34 -26.56 16.57 -3.47
C PRO A 34 -25.55 15.68 -4.22
N THR A 35 -26.04 14.66 -4.93
CA THR A 35 -25.21 13.75 -5.72
C THR A 35 -24.72 14.45 -6.98
N THR A 36 -23.42 14.39 -7.25
CA THR A 36 -22.83 14.89 -8.50
C THR A 36 -22.96 13.84 -9.60
N LYS A 37 -22.99 14.25 -10.88
CA LYS A 37 -22.98 13.33 -12.04
C LYS A 37 -21.86 12.28 -11.97
N MET A 38 -20.74 12.63 -11.32
CA MET A 38 -19.57 11.76 -11.15
C MET A 38 -19.75 10.65 -10.11
N ASP A 39 -20.67 10.82 -9.15
CA ASP A 39 -20.87 9.85 -8.06
C ASP A 39 -21.50 8.55 -8.58
N HIS A 40 -22.25 8.62 -9.69
CA HIS A 40 -22.83 7.45 -10.36
C HIS A 40 -21.79 6.55 -11.03
N TYR A 41 -20.59 7.06 -11.30
CA TYR A 41 -19.52 6.31 -11.97
C TYR A 41 -18.50 5.74 -10.98
N VAL A 42 -18.62 6.06 -9.68
CA VAL A 42 -17.79 5.44 -8.64
C VAL A 42 -18.36 4.06 -8.34
N ASP A 43 -17.66 3.03 -8.80
CA ASP A 43 -17.99 1.64 -8.47
C ASP A 43 -17.68 1.38 -6.97
N VAL A 44 -18.64 1.70 -6.12
CA VAL A 44 -18.57 1.37 -4.69
C VAL A 44 -18.75 -0.14 -4.55
N LEU A 45 -17.77 -0.79 -3.92
CA LEU A 45 -17.83 -2.21 -3.58
C LEU A 45 -19.04 -2.47 -2.67
N ASN A 46 -19.68 -3.62 -2.86
CA ASN A 46 -20.75 -4.03 -1.95
C ASN A 46 -20.20 -4.25 -0.54
N GLN A 47 -21.01 -4.06 0.51
CA GLN A 47 -20.54 -4.27 1.89
C GLN A 47 -20.04 -5.70 2.13
N ASN A 48 -20.64 -6.67 1.45
CA ASN A 48 -20.23 -8.07 1.51
C ASN A 48 -18.99 -8.42 0.65
N ASP A 49 -18.47 -7.53 -0.19
CA ASP A 49 -17.31 -7.82 -1.03
C ASP A 49 -15.99 -7.63 -0.26
N PHE A 50 -15.77 -8.51 0.71
CA PHE A 50 -14.54 -8.51 1.51
C PHE A 50 -13.30 -8.63 0.62
N ALA A 51 -13.31 -9.47 -0.41
CA ALA A 51 -12.15 -9.62 -1.29
C ALA A 51 -11.78 -8.31 -2.01
N GLY A 52 -12.78 -7.55 -2.48
CA GLY A 52 -12.64 -6.21 -3.02
C GLY A 52 -12.09 -5.23 -1.99
N HIS A 53 -12.69 -5.18 -0.80
CA HIS A 53 -12.29 -4.27 0.28
C HIS A 53 -10.83 -4.50 0.69
N TRP A 54 -10.43 -5.75 0.86
CA TRP A 54 -9.06 -6.12 1.19
C TRP A 54 -8.08 -5.77 0.05
N GLN A 55 -8.49 -5.90 -1.21
CA GLN A 55 -7.66 -5.48 -2.35
C GLN A 55 -7.51 -3.95 -2.40
N GLN A 56 -8.58 -3.18 -2.16
CA GLN A 56 -8.52 -1.72 -2.09
C GLN A 56 -7.65 -1.27 -0.91
N ALA A 57 -7.86 -1.83 0.28
CA ALA A 57 -7.06 -1.54 1.47
C ALA A 57 -5.58 -1.85 1.19
N ARG A 58 -5.24 -3.03 0.67
CA ARG A 58 -3.86 -3.35 0.28
C ARG A 58 -3.30 -2.36 -0.73
N THR A 59 -4.09 -1.94 -1.72
CA THR A 59 -3.62 -0.98 -2.73
C THR A 59 -3.41 0.41 -2.11
N LYS A 60 -4.31 0.86 -1.24
CA LYS A 60 -4.24 2.13 -0.50
C LYS A 60 -3.08 2.16 0.50
N HIS A 61 -2.69 1.01 1.06
CA HIS A 61 -1.52 0.90 1.93
C HIS A 61 -0.20 0.73 1.17
N ARG A 62 -0.24 0.45 -0.15
CA ARG A 62 0.96 0.39 -1.00
C ARG A 62 1.42 1.79 -1.41
N ASN A 63 1.70 2.61 -0.41
CA ASN A 63 2.24 3.96 -0.59
C ASN A 63 3.76 3.84 -0.82
N ARG A 64 4.16 3.74 -2.09
CA ARG A 64 5.59 3.85 -2.48
C ARG A 64 6.16 5.26 -2.27
N GLY A 65 5.32 6.24 -1.92
CA GLY A 65 5.74 7.62 -1.68
C GLY A 65 6.68 7.79 -0.48
N ASN A 66 6.62 6.89 0.51
CA ASN A 66 7.47 6.94 1.70
C ASN A 66 8.71 6.04 1.59
N SER A 67 9.11 5.66 0.37
CA SER A 67 10.34 4.91 0.11
C SER A 67 11.57 5.83 0.08
N SER A 68 11.59 6.88 0.90
CA SER A 68 12.77 7.72 1.08
C SER A 68 13.53 7.25 2.31
N TRP A 69 14.86 7.30 2.25
CA TRP A 69 15.70 7.06 3.42
C TRP A 69 15.35 8.07 4.53
N ASN A 70 14.88 7.56 5.67
CA ASN A 70 14.63 8.39 6.83
C ASN A 70 15.98 8.78 7.46
N LYS A 71 16.30 10.07 7.43
CA LYS A 71 17.55 10.61 8.00
C LYS A 71 17.74 10.20 9.46
N THR A 72 16.67 10.16 10.25
CA THR A 72 16.71 9.73 11.65
C THR A 72 17.15 8.28 11.79
N VAL A 73 16.67 7.38 10.91
CA VAL A 73 17.07 5.96 10.93
C VAL A 73 18.54 5.80 10.58
N VAL A 74 19.04 6.54 9.58
CA VAL A 74 20.46 6.52 9.19
C VAL A 74 21.34 7.01 10.34
N ILE A 75 20.95 8.10 11.01
CA ILE A 75 21.67 8.64 12.17
C ILE A 75 21.69 7.61 13.32
N LEU A 76 20.57 6.96 13.61
CA LEU A 76 20.50 5.93 14.66
C LEU A 76 21.40 4.73 14.35
N ILE A 77 21.40 4.25 13.10
CA ILE A 77 22.29 3.16 12.68
C ILE A 77 23.77 3.55 12.86
N ALA A 78 24.15 4.76 12.45
CA ALA A 78 25.52 5.25 12.62
C ALA A 78 25.90 5.36 14.11
N LEU A 79 25.02 5.91 14.94
CA LEU A 79 25.22 6.03 16.39
C LEU A 79 25.42 4.67 17.05
N PHE A 80 24.53 3.70 16.78
CA PHE A 80 24.64 2.37 17.37
C PHE A 80 25.87 1.61 16.87
N THR A 81 26.23 1.77 15.60
CA THR A 81 27.47 1.21 15.05
C THR A 81 28.68 1.80 15.78
N PHE A 82 28.72 3.11 16.01
CA PHE A 82 29.80 3.76 16.74
C PHE A 82 29.90 3.26 18.19
N PHE A 83 28.78 3.14 18.90
CA PHE A 83 28.75 2.56 20.24
C PHE A 83 29.26 1.12 20.27
N ALA A 84 28.85 0.29 19.31
CA ALA A 84 29.30 -1.09 19.23
C ALA A 84 30.82 -1.18 19.00
N LEU A 85 31.37 -0.33 18.12
CA LEU A 85 32.80 -0.25 17.85
C LEU A 85 33.59 0.24 19.07
N TRP A 86 33.04 1.18 19.84
CA TRP A 86 33.64 1.66 21.07
C TRP A 86 33.70 0.58 22.15
N ILE A 87 32.64 -0.22 22.33
CA ILE A 87 32.59 -1.30 23.33
C ILE A 87 33.68 -2.36 23.10
N ILE A 88 34.04 -2.64 21.85
CA ILE A 88 35.03 -3.67 21.49
C ILE A 88 36.44 -3.08 21.29
N ASP A 89 36.65 -1.80 21.61
CA ASP A 89 37.90 -1.08 21.35
C ASP A 89 38.39 -1.23 19.89
N PHE A 90 37.46 -1.14 18.92
CA PHE A 90 37.78 -1.36 17.51
C PHE A 90 38.68 -0.25 16.94
N ASP A 91 39.82 -0.64 16.36
CA ASP A 91 40.74 0.30 15.73
C ASP A 91 40.24 0.75 14.34
N LEU A 92 39.82 2.00 14.23
CA LEU A 92 39.38 2.63 12.97
C LEU A 92 40.54 3.00 12.03
N SER A 93 41.79 3.00 12.51
CA SER A 93 42.96 3.35 11.69
C SER A 93 43.22 2.34 10.57
N ILE A 94 42.67 1.12 10.68
CA ILE A 94 42.74 0.06 9.66
C ILE A 94 42.22 0.50 8.29
N PHE A 95 41.34 1.50 8.23
CA PHE A 95 40.77 1.99 6.97
C PHE A 95 41.64 3.04 6.26
N TYR A 96 42.65 3.59 6.95
CA TYR A 96 43.53 4.64 6.41
C TYR A 96 44.96 4.16 6.11
N ARG A 97 45.24 2.87 6.32
CA ARG A 97 46.50 2.20 5.98
C ARG A 97 46.37 1.49 4.64
#